data_AF-A0A7Y3AE10-F1
#
_entry.id   AF-A0A7Y3AE10-F1
#
_cell.length_a   1.000
_cell.length_b   1.000
_cell.length_c   1.000
_cell.angle_alpha   90.00
_cell.angle_beta   90.00
_cell.angle_gamma   90.00
#
_symmetry.space_group_name_H-M   'P 1'
#
loop_
_entity.id
_entity.type
_entity.pdbx_description
1 polymer ?
#
loop_
_entity_poly.entity_id
_entity_poly.type
_entity_poly.pdbx_seq_one_letter_code
_entity_poly.pdbx_strand_id
1 'polypeptide(L)'
;KIMVHAKPPVSEDIVYIHASVEGWINGDLSRDEFVRSFDPLEIDGKPRRTIAWTTACSACAVVELVSTGMLPNHGFIKQEDIKLKDFLSTHNGRLFANLPHGGALG
;
A
#
# COMPACT_ATOMS: atom_id res chain seq x y z
N LYS A 1 -11.12 -17.37 25.82
CA LYS A 1 -9.63 -17.40 25.75
C LYS A 1 -9.11 -18.59 24.89
N ILE A 2 -9.74 -18.92 23.75
CA ILE A 2 -9.50 -20.21 23.06
C ILE A 2 -8.90 -20.04 21.65
N MET A 3 -9.03 -18.89 20.99
CA MET A 3 -8.49 -18.67 19.63
C MET A 3 -7.01 -18.24 19.56
N VAL A 4 -6.38 -17.89 20.68
CA VAL A 4 -5.00 -17.35 20.67
C VAL A 4 -3.94 -18.44 20.48
N HIS A 5 -4.30 -19.71 20.67
CA HIS A 5 -3.38 -20.86 20.60
C HIS A 5 -3.61 -21.77 19.38
N ALA A 6 -4.61 -21.48 18.55
CA ALA A 6 -5.00 -22.36 17.44
C ALA A 6 -4.11 -22.23 16.19
N LYS A 7 -3.32 -21.15 16.10
CA LYS A 7 -2.36 -20.94 15.02
C LYS A 7 -1.04 -20.44 15.61
N PRO A 8 0.06 -21.21 15.52
CA PRO A 8 1.39 -20.70 15.84
C PRO A 8 1.60 -19.39 15.09
N PRO A 9 2.24 -18.37 15.70
CA PRO A 9 2.57 -17.15 14.99
C PRO A 9 3.46 -17.51 13.79
N VAL A 10 2.90 -17.41 12.59
CA VAL A 10 3.65 -17.57 11.35
C VAL A 10 4.29 -16.21 11.08
N SER A 11 5.61 -16.17 11.06
CA SER A 11 6.39 -14.96 10.75
C SER A 11 6.28 -14.57 9.27
N GLU A 12 5.91 -15.53 8.43
CA GLU A 12 5.74 -15.37 6.99
C GLU A 12 4.25 -15.29 6.64
N ASP A 13 3.75 -14.06 6.56
CA ASP A 13 2.45 -13.76 5.99
C ASP A 13 2.63 -13.22 4.56
N ILE A 14 1.73 -13.58 3.66
CA ILE A 14 1.67 -13.00 2.31
C ILE A 14 0.37 -12.21 2.21
N VAL A 15 0.43 -11.01 1.65
CA VAL A 15 -0.77 -10.19 1.38
C VAL A 15 -1.00 -10.18 -0.12
N TYR A 16 -2.19 -10.59 -0.54
CA TYR A 16 -2.63 -10.49 -1.93
C TYR A 16 -3.61 -9.33 -2.08
N ILE A 17 -3.32 -8.43 -3.02
CA ILE A 17 -4.26 -7.39 -3.47
C ILE A 17 -4.80 -7.82 -4.83
N HIS A 18 -6.12 -7.91 -4.93
CA HIS A 18 -6.85 -8.17 -6.17
C HIS A 18 -7.86 -7.04 -6.38
N ALA A 19 -7.73 -6.32 -7.50
CA ALA A 19 -8.69 -5.33 -7.96
C ALA A 19 -9.13 -5.70 -9.37
N SER A 20 -10.45 -5.69 -9.62
CA SER A 20 -11.03 -6.01 -10.93
C SER A 20 -12.06 -4.95 -11.26
N VAL A 21 -11.99 -4.41 -12.48
CA VAL A 21 -12.90 -3.40 -12.99
C VAL A 21 -13.44 -3.83 -14.33
N GLU A 22 -14.73 -3.63 -14.54
CA GLU A 22 -15.39 -3.85 -15.83
C GLU A 22 -15.97 -2.51 -16.30
N GLY A 23 -15.83 -2.23 -17.59
CA GLY A 23 -16.27 -0.98 -18.16
C GLY A 23 -16.21 -0.97 -19.67
N TRP A 24 -16.68 0.11 -20.27
CA TRP A 24 -16.70 0.29 -21.72
C TRP A 24 -15.48 1.09 -22.16
N ILE A 25 -14.69 0.54 -23.07
CA ILE A 25 -13.54 1.22 -23.68
C ILE A 25 -13.81 1.27 -25.19
N ASN A 26 -13.90 2.49 -25.74
CA ASN A 26 -14.19 2.71 -27.17
C ASN A 26 -15.46 2.00 -27.69
N GLY A 27 -16.45 1.76 -26.82
CA GLY A 27 -17.70 1.08 -27.18
C GLY A 27 -17.69 -0.44 -27.03
N ASP A 28 -16.57 -1.03 -26.60
CA ASP A 28 -16.46 -2.45 -26.27
C ASP A 28 -16.44 -2.66 -24.76
N LEU A 29 -17.23 -3.63 -24.28
CA LEU A 29 -17.18 -4.05 -22.88
C LEU A 29 -15.87 -4.78 -22.62
N SER A 30 -15.10 -4.31 -21.65
CA SER A 30 -13.79 -4.82 -21.29
C SER A 30 -13.65 -4.97 -19.78
N ARG A 31 -12.78 -5.89 -19.37
CA ARG A 31 -12.42 -6.14 -17.98
C ARG A 31 -10.92 -6.03 -17.80
N ASP A 32 -10.51 -5.33 -16.76
CA ASP A 32 -9.12 -5.22 -16.35
C ASP A 32 -8.94 -5.74 -14.91
N GLU A 33 -7.82 -6.41 -14.66
CA GLU A 33 -7.50 -7.06 -13.39
C GLU A 33 -6.09 -6.71 -12.95
N PHE A 34 -5.97 -6.28 -11.69
CA PHE A 34 -4.71 -6.04 -11.02
C PHE A 34 -4.57 -7.05 -9.88
N VAL A 35 -3.52 -7.87 -9.95
CA VAL A 35 -3.16 -8.84 -8.90
C VAL A 35 -1.72 -8.60 -8.48
N ARG A 36 -1.49 -8.44 -7.17
CA ARG A 36 -0.15 -8.32 -6.61
C ARG A 36 -0.06 -9.05 -5.28
N SER A 37 1.03 -9.80 -5.09
CA SER A 37 1.42 -10.34 -3.80
C SER A 37 2.50 -9.47 -3.17
N PHE A 38 2.49 -9.40 -1.85
CA PHE A 38 3.49 -8.76 -1.05
C PHE A 38 3.99 -9.74 0.00
N ASP A 39 5.30 -9.69 0.25
CA ASP A 39 6.01 -10.56 1.17
C ASP A 39 6.54 -9.74 2.37
N PRO A 40 6.97 -10.41 3.45
CA PRO A 40 7.64 -9.74 4.55
C PRO A 40 8.93 -9.09 4.04
N LEU A 41 9.28 -7.93 4.58
CA LEU A 41 10.48 -7.22 4.17
C LEU A 41 11.21 -6.59 5.37
N GLU A 42 12.45 -6.19 5.15
CA GLU A 42 13.25 -5.48 6.16
C GLU A 42 13.04 -3.96 6.04
N ILE A 43 12.64 -3.33 7.14
CA ILE A 43 12.62 -1.85 7.26
C ILE A 43 13.49 -1.48 8.45
N ASP A 44 14.51 -0.66 8.21
CA ASP A 44 15.43 -0.17 9.24
C ASP A 44 16.08 -1.31 10.04
N GLY A 45 16.63 -2.31 9.33
CA GLY A 45 17.29 -3.47 9.93
C GLY A 45 16.38 -4.42 10.71
N LYS A 46 15.05 -4.23 10.64
CA LYS A 46 14.07 -5.06 11.36
C LYS A 46 13.10 -5.75 10.40
N PRO A 47 12.90 -7.07 10.52
CA PRO A 47 11.90 -7.77 9.73
C PRO A 47 10.50 -7.27 10.09
N ARG A 48 9.71 -6.95 9.08
CA ARG A 48 8.32 -6.53 9.21
C ARG A 48 7.43 -7.51 8.47
N ARG A 49 6.44 -8.05 9.18
CA ARG A 49 5.34 -8.83 8.61
C ARG A 49 4.61 -8.03 7.53
N THR A 50 4.14 -8.71 6.50
CA THR A 50 3.50 -8.11 5.32
C THR A 50 2.32 -7.26 5.71
N ILE A 51 1.40 -7.78 6.51
CA ILE A 51 0.20 -7.04 6.93
C ILE A 51 0.56 -5.79 7.73
N ALA A 52 1.64 -5.85 8.51
CA ALA A 52 2.08 -4.76 9.35
C ALA A 52 2.70 -3.64 8.51
N TRP A 53 3.64 -3.98 7.62
CA TRP A 53 4.30 -2.96 6.82
C TRP A 53 3.35 -2.36 5.79
N THR A 54 2.52 -3.16 5.11
CA THR A 54 1.55 -2.64 4.12
C THR A 54 0.56 -1.66 4.77
N THR A 55 0.02 -2.00 5.94
CA THR A 55 -0.91 -1.10 6.65
C THR A 55 -0.22 0.19 7.10
N ALA A 56 0.92 0.07 7.78
CA ALA A 56 1.63 1.22 8.32
C ALA A 56 2.17 2.14 7.23
N CYS A 57 2.80 1.58 6.20
CA CYS A 57 3.40 2.36 5.11
C CYS A 57 2.34 3.04 4.25
N SER A 58 1.17 2.43 4.05
CA SER A 58 0.04 3.08 3.37
C SER A 58 -0.41 4.34 4.13
N ALA A 59 -0.62 4.24 5.44
CA ALA A 59 -1.01 5.39 6.25
C ALA A 59 0.09 6.48 6.29
N CYS A 60 1.35 6.09 6.49
CA CYS A 60 2.48 7.02 6.50
C CYS A 60 2.65 7.75 5.17
N ALA A 61 2.44 7.08 4.02
CA ALA A 61 2.49 7.72 2.71
C ALA A 61 1.45 8.84 2.57
N VAL A 62 0.22 8.63 3.06
CA VAL A 62 -0.81 9.68 3.06
C VAL A 62 -0.40 10.85 3.97
N VAL A 63 0.18 10.57 5.14
CA VAL A 63 0.71 11.61 6.04
C VAL A 63 1.84 12.40 5.39
N GLU A 64 2.75 11.75 4.64
CA GLU A 64 3.79 12.43 3.86
C GLU A 64 3.18 13.37 2.81
N LEU A 65 2.15 12.93 2.08
CA LEU A 65 1.50 13.79 1.08
C LEU A 65 0.82 15.01 1.71
N VAL A 66 0.24 14.86 2.90
CA VAL A 66 -0.32 16.00 3.65
C VAL A 66 0.80 16.93 4.13
N SER A 67 1.92 16.39 4.64
CA SER A 67 3.02 17.19 5.17
C SER A 67 3.78 17.97 4.09
N THR A 68 3.85 17.44 2.86
CA THR A 68 4.45 18.13 1.70
C THR A 68 3.49 19.10 1.01
N GLY A 69 2.22 19.16 1.44
CA GLY A 69 1.20 20.00 0.83
C GLY A 69 0.64 19.47 -0.49
N MET A 70 0.95 18.23 -0.87
CA MET A 70 0.35 17.56 -2.04
C MET A 70 -1.12 17.18 -1.81
N LEU A 71 -1.50 16.93 -0.55
CA LEU A 71 -2.89 16.76 -0.13
C LEU A 71 -3.34 17.88 0.81
N PRO A 72 -4.66 18.15 0.92
CA PRO A 72 -5.18 19.15 1.85
C PRO A 72 -4.73 18.90 3.30
N ASN A 73 -4.37 19.97 4.01
CA ASN A 73 -3.94 19.91 5.41
C ASN A 73 -5.11 19.99 6.43
N HIS A 74 -6.35 20.05 5.94
CA HIS A 74 -7.55 20.06 6.75
C HIS A 74 -8.73 19.45 5.98
N GLY A 75 -9.76 19.02 6.71
CA GLY A 75 -10.94 18.39 6.13
C GLY A 75 -10.82 16.88 5.99
N PHE A 76 -11.57 16.32 5.05
CA PHE A 76 -11.66 14.88 4.81
C PHE A 76 -11.05 14.55 3.45
N ILE A 77 -10.11 13.59 3.44
CA ILE A 77 -9.44 13.10 2.23
C ILE A 77 -10.01 11.73 1.92
N LYS A 78 -10.58 11.56 0.73
CA LYS A 78 -11.02 10.26 0.23
C LYS A 78 -9.86 9.55 -0.45
N GLN A 79 -9.84 8.23 -0.37
CA GLN A 79 -8.76 7.44 -0.98
C GLN A 79 -8.76 7.60 -2.51
N GLU A 80 -9.93 7.65 -3.14
CA GLU A 80 -10.09 7.83 -4.59
C GLU A 80 -9.63 9.19 -5.11
N ASP A 81 -9.48 10.18 -4.22
CA ASP A 81 -8.97 11.51 -4.57
C ASP A 81 -7.42 11.54 -4.58
N ILE A 82 -6.76 10.52 -4.01
CA ILE A 82 -5.30 10.42 -3.95
C ILE A 82 -4.80 9.79 -5.26
N LYS A 83 -4.02 10.55 -6.02
CA LYS A 83 -3.38 10.03 -7.23
C LYS A 83 -2.39 8.93 -6.87
N LEU A 84 -2.54 7.76 -7.50
CA LEU A 84 -1.63 6.62 -7.29
C LEU A 84 -0.16 6.99 -7.54
N LYS A 85 0.13 7.81 -8.56
CA LYS A 85 1.49 8.28 -8.85
C LYS A 85 2.10 9.04 -7.67
N ASP A 86 1.34 9.91 -7.04
CA ASP A 86 1.80 10.74 -5.92
C ASP A 86 2.00 9.86 -4.68
N PHE A 87 1.08 8.93 -4.42
CA PHE A 87 1.25 7.94 -3.37
C PHE A 87 2.55 7.14 -3.53
N LEU A 88 2.82 6.61 -4.73
CA LEU A 88 4.00 5.79 -5.01
C LEU A 88 5.32 6.58 -5.01
N SER A 89 5.29 7.93 -5.07
CA SER A 89 6.52 8.74 -5.01
C SER A 89 7.02 8.95 -3.58
N THR A 90 6.16 8.81 -2.57
CA THR A 90 6.51 8.95 -1.14
C THR A 90 7.54 7.90 -0.68
N HIS A 91 8.21 8.16 0.45
CA HIS A 91 9.21 7.23 0.99
C HIS A 91 8.59 5.91 1.45
N ASN A 92 7.36 5.95 1.98
CA ASN A 92 6.64 4.76 2.43
C ASN A 92 5.82 4.12 1.30
N GLY A 93 5.20 4.90 0.42
CA GLY A 93 4.33 4.40 -0.65
C GLY A 93 5.09 3.71 -1.79
N ARG A 94 6.35 4.08 -2.04
CA ARG A 94 7.20 3.43 -3.03
C ARG A 94 7.43 1.94 -2.78
N LEU A 95 7.30 1.47 -1.53
CA LEU A 95 7.36 0.05 -1.19
C LEU A 95 6.32 -0.77 -1.97
N PHE A 96 5.16 -0.17 -2.25
CA PHE A 96 4.11 -0.81 -3.05
C PHE A 96 4.49 -0.98 -4.52
N ALA A 97 5.54 -0.28 -4.99
CA ALA A 97 6.14 -0.42 -6.31
C ALA A 97 7.41 -1.28 -6.31
N ASN A 98 7.69 -2.03 -5.23
CA ASN A 98 8.92 -2.81 -5.03
C ASN A 98 10.20 -1.94 -5.05
N LEU A 99 10.09 -0.67 -4.65
CA LEU A 99 11.23 0.20 -4.43
C LEU A 99 11.63 0.19 -2.95
N PRO A 100 12.92 0.33 -2.60
CA PRO A 100 13.37 0.30 -1.22
C PRO A 100 12.76 1.43 -0.39
N HIS A 101 12.59 1.19 0.91
CA HIS A 101 12.14 2.21 1.87
C HIS A 101 13.16 3.36 1.94
N GLY A 102 12.69 4.60 1.99
CA GLY A 102 13.56 5.78 2.13
C GLY A 102 14.35 6.14 0.87
N GLY A 103 15.45 6.88 1.06
CA GLY A 103 16.30 7.41 -0.02
C GLY A 103 15.86 8.77 -0.56
N ALA A 104 16.63 9.37 -1.47
CA ALA A 104 16.27 10.64 -2.09
C ALA A 104 14.93 10.50 -2.85
N LEU A 105 14.06 11.51 -2.71
CA LEU A 105 12.92 11.70 -3.60
C LEU A 105 13.46 12.27 -4.91
N GLY A 106 13.18 11.61 -6.03
CA GLY A 106 13.50 12.09 -7.37
C GLY A 106 12.46 13.05 -7.92
#